data_AF-A0A497FJ16-F1
#
_entry.id   AF-A0A497FJ16-F1
#
_cell.length_a   1.000
_cell.length_b   1.000
_cell.length_c   1.000
_cell.angle_alpha   90.00
_cell.angle_beta   90.00
_cell.angle_gamma   90.00
#
_symmetry.space_group_name_H-M   'P 1'
#
loop_
_entity.id
_entity.type
_entity.pdbx_description
1 polymer ?
#
loop_
_entity_poly.entity_id
_entity_poly.type
_entity_poly.pdbx_seq_one_letter_code
_entity_poly.pdbx_strand_id
1 'polypeptide(L)'
;MPKQIFFQLVLMTALIVLTKTMAMFFDAKPAPPSKPKIISREEWGAKPPKCEYSRHPYYNAITIHHTATSNDYKDSFEVVRNIQVFHQDSRGWCDIGYHYLIDREGRIFEGRPVWAVGAHVKNHNTGNIGISIIGNFEEREPNEKELNSLVNLVAWLVYQYNIPLGNIKGHRDYSNTLCPGKYLYQKLPEIRRKVGSKVFGFGDGFGTAAWWGVYSDYWSSNEEEWKRQVDETLKKLSEAGVKTVFFLAKDPWGYVYYKSEIVPLSPKYSWDPLAYIVSKAKDYNISVHVYVNVFSEGELQPDEYLEKHIDWAIRDSEGNPIGWVDPAVDEYVERFMAIVREIVTKYDIDGIQLDRIRLSGKASHLPVASIKFKEKYGVTPDQAPDKWADYKRFLVSRVVKKVYEEVKSLNPAIRVSAAVMADIDVAKNTFYQDWGEWLKTGYVDFIVLMSYTEDIERFKRLIEKSVAATGNVRPIYAGIGSYRETVNTKIMEEEMKEAFKREGIYGVVFFNVDSLLKNDDKRMVVKTTLEKLKFKGTAESTEEGPPEVLKTYAIIGILFLLAATLAFLLKITKRFPRRRRGSIR
;
A
#
# COMPACT_ATOMS: atom_id res chain seq x y z
N MET A 1 -33.29 -43.57 -3.55
CA MET A 1 -32.09 -43.06 -2.86
C MET A 1 -32.37 -42.95 -1.36
N PRO A 2 -31.48 -43.41 -0.47
CA PRO A 2 -31.68 -43.31 0.97
C PRO A 2 -31.71 -41.85 1.39
N LYS A 3 -32.68 -41.45 2.22
CA LYS A 3 -32.88 -40.07 2.71
C LYS A 3 -31.63 -39.46 3.38
N GLN A 4 -30.73 -40.30 3.88
CA GLN A 4 -29.42 -39.89 4.42
C GLN A 4 -28.48 -39.35 3.35
N ILE A 5 -28.45 -39.94 2.15
CA ILE A 5 -27.61 -39.48 1.04
C ILE A 5 -28.09 -38.11 0.53
N PHE A 6 -29.41 -37.92 0.44
CA PHE A 6 -30.00 -36.63 0.08
C PHE A 6 -29.71 -35.54 1.12
N PHE A 7 -29.78 -35.89 2.42
CA PHE A 7 -29.45 -34.97 3.52
C PHE A 7 -27.97 -34.57 3.52
N GLN A 8 -27.05 -35.51 3.31
CA GLN A 8 -25.63 -35.23 3.16
C GLN A 8 -25.35 -34.36 1.93
N LEU A 9 -26.03 -34.60 0.80
CA LEU A 9 -25.89 -33.78 -0.40
C LEU A 9 -26.33 -32.34 -0.17
N VAL A 10 -27.45 -32.11 0.50
CA VAL A 10 -27.97 -30.76 0.77
C VAL A 10 -27.06 -30.00 1.73
N LEU A 11 -26.58 -30.64 2.80
CA LEU A 11 -25.65 -30.03 3.75
C LEU A 11 -24.30 -29.69 3.09
N MET A 12 -23.80 -30.60 2.25
CA MET A 12 -22.55 -30.41 1.52
C MET A 12 -22.68 -29.29 0.48
N THR A 13 -23.82 -29.22 -0.24
CA THR A 13 -24.08 -28.12 -1.18
C THR A 13 -24.19 -26.78 -0.46
N ALA A 14 -24.89 -26.71 0.68
CA ALA A 14 -25.00 -25.51 1.49
C ALA A 14 -23.63 -25.06 2.03
N LEU A 15 -22.79 -25.99 2.48
CA LEU A 15 -21.43 -25.72 2.94
C LEU A 15 -20.51 -25.26 1.79
N ILE A 16 -20.66 -25.84 0.59
CA ILE A 16 -19.93 -25.42 -0.63
C ILE A 16 -20.36 -24.02 -1.06
N VAL A 17 -21.65 -23.70 -1.01
CA VAL A 17 -22.15 -22.35 -1.30
C VAL A 17 -21.65 -21.38 -0.23
N LEU A 18 -21.71 -21.70 1.06
CA LEU A 18 -21.22 -20.84 2.14
C LEU A 18 -19.71 -20.57 2.03
N THR A 19 -18.92 -21.61 1.73
CA THR A 19 -17.46 -21.50 1.53
C THR A 19 -17.10 -20.75 0.25
N LYS A 20 -17.84 -20.93 -0.86
CA LYS A 20 -17.66 -20.10 -2.07
C LYS A 20 -18.07 -18.65 -1.84
N THR A 21 -19.12 -18.41 -1.06
CA THR A 21 -19.58 -17.04 -0.76
C THR A 21 -18.59 -16.35 0.18
N MET A 22 -18.05 -17.06 1.18
CA MET A 22 -16.93 -16.55 2.00
C MET A 22 -15.64 -16.38 1.19
N ALA A 23 -15.32 -17.28 0.26
CA ALA A 23 -14.20 -17.13 -0.67
C ALA A 23 -14.34 -15.91 -1.60
N MET A 24 -15.57 -15.49 -1.94
CA MET A 24 -15.83 -14.23 -2.63
C MET A 24 -15.66 -12.98 -1.73
N PHE A 25 -15.59 -13.15 -0.41
CA PHE A 25 -15.25 -12.09 0.57
C PHE A 25 -13.79 -12.14 1.03
N PHE A 26 -13.01 -13.16 0.63
CA PHE A 26 -11.56 -13.12 0.73
C PHE A 26 -11.05 -12.34 -0.47
N ASP A 27 -10.93 -11.03 -0.26
CA ASP A 27 -10.59 -10.07 -1.29
C ASP A 27 -9.31 -10.51 -2.02
N ALA A 28 -9.42 -10.61 -3.35
CA ALA A 28 -8.28 -10.78 -4.21
C ALA A 28 -7.27 -9.67 -3.92
N LYS A 29 -5.97 -9.94 -4.12
CA LYS A 29 -4.90 -8.94 -4.07
C LYS A 29 -5.41 -7.59 -4.59
N PRO A 30 -5.11 -6.45 -3.92
CA PRO A 30 -5.66 -5.17 -4.34
C PRO A 30 -5.33 -4.95 -5.81
N ALA A 31 -6.34 -5.10 -6.66
CA ALA A 31 -6.19 -4.90 -8.09
C ALA A 31 -5.86 -3.41 -8.30
N PRO A 32 -5.14 -3.08 -9.39
CA PRO A 32 -5.03 -1.69 -9.83
C PRO A 32 -6.38 -0.96 -9.72
N PRO A 33 -6.42 0.30 -9.23
CA PRO A 33 -7.66 1.03 -9.12
C PRO A 33 -8.44 1.01 -10.43
N SER A 34 -9.63 0.40 -10.41
CA SER A 34 -10.47 0.25 -11.60
C SER A 34 -11.16 1.57 -11.96
N LYS A 35 -11.44 1.74 -13.26
CA LYS A 35 -12.21 2.90 -13.75
C LYS A 35 -13.61 2.85 -13.13
N PRO A 36 -14.04 3.88 -12.38
CA PRO A 36 -15.38 3.89 -11.80
C PRO A 36 -16.44 4.06 -12.89
N LYS A 37 -17.69 3.71 -12.56
CA LYS A 37 -18.83 3.98 -13.44
C LYS A 37 -18.97 5.49 -13.62
N ILE A 38 -19.01 5.94 -14.87
CA ILE A 38 -19.15 7.33 -15.25
C ILE A 38 -20.40 7.45 -16.12
N ILE A 39 -21.29 8.37 -15.76
CA ILE A 39 -22.45 8.78 -16.56
C ILE A 39 -21.92 9.64 -17.69
N SER A 40 -22.03 9.14 -18.92
CA SER A 40 -21.52 9.79 -20.11
C SER A 40 -22.25 11.09 -20.43
N ARG A 41 -21.62 11.91 -21.27
CA ARG A 41 -22.22 13.13 -21.82
C ARG A 41 -23.57 12.92 -22.49
N GLU A 42 -23.72 11.82 -23.20
CA GLU A 42 -25.00 11.46 -23.85
C GLU A 42 -26.07 11.16 -22.80
N GLU A 43 -25.75 10.32 -21.80
CA GLU A 43 -26.68 9.92 -20.75
C GLU A 43 -27.23 11.11 -19.96
N TRP A 44 -26.42 12.14 -19.68
CA TRP A 44 -26.92 13.32 -18.96
C TRP A 44 -27.47 14.44 -19.85
N GLY A 45 -27.43 14.28 -21.17
CA GLY A 45 -28.00 15.23 -22.13
C GLY A 45 -27.13 16.47 -22.36
N ALA A 46 -25.82 16.28 -22.51
CA ALA A 46 -24.87 17.36 -22.78
C ALA A 46 -25.14 18.08 -24.10
N LYS A 47 -25.12 19.42 -24.08
CA LYS A 47 -25.01 20.21 -25.31
C LYS A 47 -23.65 19.97 -25.99
N PRO A 48 -23.55 20.14 -27.32
CA PRO A 48 -22.27 20.14 -28.00
C PRO A 48 -21.40 21.33 -27.52
N PRO A 49 -20.05 21.21 -27.59
CA PRO A 49 -19.18 22.35 -27.35
C PRO A 49 -19.39 23.46 -28.39
N LYS A 50 -19.13 24.71 -27.98
CA LYS A 50 -19.21 25.90 -28.84
C LYS A 50 -17.93 26.14 -29.65
N CYS A 51 -16.90 25.33 -29.44
CA CYS A 51 -15.59 25.46 -30.09
C CYS A 51 -14.87 24.10 -30.18
N GLU A 52 -13.77 24.04 -30.93
CA GLU A 52 -12.88 22.89 -30.91
C GLU A 52 -12.02 22.86 -29.64
N TYR A 53 -11.72 21.66 -29.15
CA TYR A 53 -10.92 21.49 -27.95
C TYR A 53 -9.42 21.48 -28.24
N SER A 54 -8.66 22.21 -27.40
CA SER A 54 -7.21 22.01 -27.27
C SER A 54 -6.92 20.71 -26.53
N ARG A 55 -5.89 19.97 -26.97
CA ARG A 55 -5.45 18.72 -26.33
C ARG A 55 -4.53 18.97 -25.13
N HIS A 56 -4.66 18.14 -24.08
CA HIS A 56 -3.64 18.02 -23.04
C HIS A 56 -2.38 17.36 -23.61
N PRO A 57 -1.19 17.97 -23.46
CA PRO A 57 0.07 17.35 -23.88
C PRO A 57 0.59 16.30 -22.87
N TYR A 58 0.18 16.38 -21.61
CA TYR A 58 0.53 15.48 -20.51
C TYR A 58 -0.53 15.61 -19.41
N TYR A 59 -0.44 14.81 -18.34
CA TYR A 59 -1.24 14.95 -17.13
C TYR A 59 -0.32 14.95 -15.91
N ASN A 60 -0.46 15.92 -15.01
CA ASN A 60 0.42 16.04 -13.85
C ASN A 60 -0.27 16.63 -12.60
N ALA A 61 -1.54 17.03 -12.69
CA ALA A 61 -2.27 17.58 -11.55
C ALA A 61 -3.75 17.21 -11.60
N ILE A 62 -4.37 17.17 -10.42
CA ILE A 62 -5.81 17.06 -10.23
C ILE A 62 -6.23 18.21 -9.33
N THR A 63 -7.23 19.00 -9.75
CA THR A 63 -7.78 20.07 -8.90
C THR A 63 -9.19 19.73 -8.48
N ILE A 64 -9.43 19.70 -7.18
CA ILE A 64 -10.73 19.49 -6.57
C ILE A 64 -11.45 20.83 -6.42
N HIS A 65 -12.69 20.86 -6.89
CA HIS A 65 -13.59 21.99 -6.86
C HIS A 65 -14.89 21.63 -6.13
N HIS A 66 -15.62 22.67 -5.77
CA HIS A 66 -17.06 22.56 -5.61
C HIS A 66 -17.78 23.40 -6.66
N THR A 67 -19.07 23.15 -6.87
CA THR A 67 -19.86 23.95 -7.80
C THR A 67 -20.37 25.25 -7.18
N ALA A 68 -20.37 25.36 -5.85
CA ALA A 68 -21.00 26.44 -5.09
C ALA A 68 -22.51 26.62 -5.40
N THR A 69 -23.16 25.54 -5.84
CA THR A 69 -24.61 25.50 -6.05
C THR A 69 -25.33 25.15 -4.75
N SER A 70 -26.65 25.35 -4.71
CA SER A 70 -27.50 24.91 -3.59
C SER A 70 -27.23 23.44 -3.23
N ASN A 71 -27.29 23.13 -1.94
CA ASN A 71 -27.19 21.77 -1.40
C ASN A 71 -28.54 21.00 -1.43
N ASP A 72 -29.64 21.69 -1.74
CA ASP A 72 -31.02 21.13 -1.69
C ASP A 72 -31.57 20.71 -3.05
N TYR A 73 -30.70 20.59 -4.06
CA TYR A 73 -31.10 20.12 -5.37
C TYR A 73 -31.75 18.72 -5.31
N LYS A 74 -32.74 18.52 -6.18
CA LYS A 74 -33.47 17.25 -6.29
C LYS A 74 -32.98 16.40 -7.45
N ASP A 75 -32.61 17.03 -8.56
CA ASP A 75 -32.08 16.35 -9.74
C ASP A 75 -30.66 16.85 -10.08
N SER A 76 -29.68 15.96 -9.96
CA SER A 76 -28.30 16.27 -10.34
C SER A 76 -28.11 16.42 -11.85
N PHE A 77 -28.92 15.74 -12.68
CA PHE A 77 -28.84 15.85 -14.14
C PHE A 77 -29.19 17.26 -14.59
N GLU A 78 -30.25 17.84 -14.02
CA GLU A 78 -30.59 19.25 -14.21
C GLU A 78 -29.46 20.18 -13.75
N VAL A 79 -28.88 19.95 -12.56
CA VAL A 79 -27.78 20.79 -12.06
C VAL A 79 -26.56 20.77 -13.00
N VAL A 80 -26.15 19.59 -13.50
CA VAL A 80 -25.02 19.47 -14.44
C VAL A 80 -25.31 20.20 -15.75
N ARG A 81 -26.53 20.06 -16.30
CA ARG A 81 -26.95 20.79 -17.51
C ARG A 81 -26.95 22.31 -17.27
N ASN A 82 -27.43 22.78 -16.13
CA ASN A 82 -27.43 24.20 -15.78
C ASN A 82 -26.02 24.76 -15.61
N ILE A 83 -25.08 23.98 -15.05
CA ILE A 83 -23.66 24.36 -14.98
C ILE A 83 -23.06 24.50 -16.40
N GLN A 84 -23.37 23.57 -17.31
CA GLN A 84 -22.92 23.67 -18.70
C GLN A 84 -23.47 24.93 -19.38
N VAL A 85 -24.78 25.18 -19.23
CA VAL A 85 -25.45 26.39 -19.77
C VAL A 85 -24.80 27.66 -19.22
N PHE A 86 -24.58 27.75 -17.91
CA PHE A 86 -23.92 28.91 -17.30
C PHE A 86 -22.51 29.12 -17.86
N HIS A 87 -21.71 28.05 -18.00
CA HIS A 87 -20.38 28.16 -18.58
C HIS A 87 -20.39 28.60 -20.05
N GLN A 88 -21.27 28.02 -20.87
CA GLN A 88 -21.34 28.37 -22.29
C GLN A 88 -22.01 29.72 -22.54
N ASP A 89 -23.23 29.88 -22.06
CA ASP A 89 -24.12 30.96 -22.47
C ASP A 89 -23.92 32.22 -21.60
N SER A 90 -23.49 32.08 -20.34
CA SER A 90 -23.22 33.24 -19.46
C SER A 90 -21.75 33.63 -19.39
N ARG A 91 -20.81 32.67 -19.41
CA ARG A 91 -19.36 32.95 -19.36
C ARG A 91 -18.66 32.92 -20.72
N GLY A 92 -19.35 32.52 -21.78
CA GLY A 92 -18.77 32.43 -23.13
C GLY A 92 -17.71 31.33 -23.26
N TRP A 93 -17.67 30.35 -22.35
CA TRP A 93 -16.71 29.25 -22.42
C TRP A 93 -17.12 28.25 -23.50
N CYS A 94 -16.14 27.52 -24.00
CA CYS A 94 -16.36 26.51 -25.03
C CYS A 94 -17.34 25.41 -24.60
N ASP A 95 -17.25 24.98 -23.33
CA ASP A 95 -18.09 23.94 -22.75
C ASP A 95 -17.98 24.01 -21.22
N ILE A 96 -18.62 23.08 -20.51
CA ILE A 96 -18.38 22.84 -19.09
C ILE A 96 -16.87 22.78 -18.78
N GLY A 97 -16.46 23.51 -17.74
CA GLY A 97 -15.05 23.73 -17.44
C GLY A 97 -14.33 22.54 -16.79
N TYR A 98 -15.07 21.64 -16.15
CA TYR A 98 -14.54 20.47 -15.41
C TYR A 98 -14.53 19.21 -16.29
N HIS A 99 -13.65 18.26 -15.96
CA HIS A 99 -13.62 16.95 -16.62
C HIS A 99 -14.59 15.95 -15.97
N TYR A 100 -14.82 16.08 -14.67
CA TYR A 100 -15.77 15.25 -13.94
C TYR A 100 -16.57 16.07 -12.92
N LEU A 101 -17.81 15.65 -12.67
CA LEU A 101 -18.63 16.16 -11.57
C LEU A 101 -19.13 15.00 -10.71
N ILE A 102 -19.25 15.21 -9.40
CA ILE A 102 -19.71 14.19 -8.44
C ILE A 102 -20.91 14.73 -7.67
N ASP A 103 -22.02 13.99 -7.64
CA ASP A 103 -23.20 14.37 -6.88
C ASP A 103 -23.24 13.77 -5.46
N ARG A 104 -24.28 14.12 -4.69
CA ARG A 104 -24.48 13.72 -3.29
C ARG A 104 -24.65 12.21 -3.11
N GLU A 105 -25.01 11.48 -4.16
CA GLU A 105 -25.13 10.02 -4.16
C GLU A 105 -23.85 9.32 -4.64
N GLY A 106 -22.80 10.09 -4.97
CA GLY A 106 -21.54 9.57 -5.49
C GLY A 106 -21.56 9.25 -6.98
N ARG A 107 -22.60 9.66 -7.73
CA ARG A 107 -22.63 9.48 -9.18
C ARG A 107 -21.62 10.41 -9.83
N ILE A 108 -20.79 9.85 -10.72
CA ILE A 108 -19.76 10.59 -11.44
C ILE A 108 -20.28 10.90 -12.84
N PHE A 109 -20.34 12.18 -13.20
CA PHE A 109 -20.73 12.68 -14.51
C PHE A 109 -19.49 13.05 -15.32
N GLU A 110 -19.46 12.62 -16.58
CA GLU A 110 -18.46 13.06 -17.56
C GLU A 110 -18.71 14.52 -17.94
N GLY A 111 -17.75 15.39 -17.65
CA GLY A 111 -17.75 16.77 -18.12
C GLY A 111 -17.09 16.88 -19.49
N ARG A 112 -16.09 17.75 -19.59
CA ARG A 112 -15.21 17.82 -20.75
C ARG A 112 -14.37 16.53 -20.86
N PRO A 113 -14.13 15.99 -22.07
CA PRO A 113 -13.28 14.81 -22.22
C PRO A 113 -11.91 15.01 -21.57
N VAL A 114 -11.39 14.00 -20.88
CA VAL A 114 -10.13 14.13 -20.11
C VAL A 114 -8.94 14.53 -20.97
N TRP A 115 -8.92 14.20 -22.26
CA TRP A 115 -7.86 14.58 -23.21
C TRP A 115 -7.91 16.05 -23.62
N ALA A 116 -8.99 16.78 -23.33
CA ALA A 116 -9.16 18.17 -23.70
C ALA A 116 -8.82 19.09 -22.52
N VAL A 117 -8.12 20.19 -22.78
CA VAL A 117 -7.77 21.18 -21.75
C VAL A 117 -9.03 21.76 -21.11
N GLY A 118 -9.06 21.73 -19.78
CA GLY A 118 -10.16 22.25 -18.95
C GLY A 118 -10.26 23.78 -18.96
N ALA A 119 -11.28 24.30 -18.28
CA ALA A 119 -11.49 25.74 -18.07
C ALA A 119 -11.80 26.05 -16.59
N HIS A 120 -11.11 25.36 -15.67
CA HIS A 120 -11.46 25.34 -14.25
C HIS A 120 -10.43 26.02 -13.32
N VAL A 121 -9.16 26.16 -13.73
CA VAL A 121 -8.17 27.00 -13.04
C VAL A 121 -7.47 27.90 -14.05
N LYS A 122 -7.70 29.22 -13.97
CA LYS A 122 -7.07 30.19 -14.86
C LYS A 122 -5.54 30.02 -14.85
N ASN A 123 -4.92 29.98 -16.03
CA ASN A 123 -3.48 29.80 -16.25
C ASN A 123 -2.86 28.45 -15.78
N HIS A 124 -3.66 27.50 -15.27
CA HIS A 124 -3.19 26.20 -14.77
C HIS A 124 -4.00 25.02 -15.31
N ASN A 125 -4.68 25.17 -16.45
CA ASN A 125 -5.51 24.10 -17.02
C ASN A 125 -4.70 23.03 -17.76
N THR A 126 -3.61 23.38 -18.44
CA THR A 126 -2.79 22.42 -19.18
C THR A 126 -2.15 21.40 -18.22
N GLY A 127 -2.43 20.12 -18.42
CA GLY A 127 -1.98 19.03 -17.56
C GLY A 127 -2.80 18.80 -16.29
N ASN A 128 -3.85 19.59 -16.07
CA ASN A 128 -4.63 19.60 -14.83
C ASN A 128 -6.05 19.08 -15.07
N ILE A 129 -6.42 18.03 -14.34
CA ILE A 129 -7.76 17.43 -14.40
C ILE A 129 -8.63 18.02 -13.29
N GLY A 130 -9.58 18.88 -13.66
CA GLY A 130 -10.60 19.42 -12.75
C GLY A 130 -11.73 18.44 -12.45
N ILE A 131 -11.99 18.20 -11.16
CA ILE A 131 -13.12 17.43 -10.64
C ILE A 131 -13.92 18.34 -9.72
N SER A 132 -15.23 18.47 -9.94
CA SER A 132 -16.09 19.32 -9.10
C SER A 132 -17.14 18.51 -8.35
N ILE A 133 -17.23 18.66 -7.03
CA ILE A 133 -18.32 18.08 -6.25
C ILE A 133 -19.51 19.05 -6.24
N ILE A 134 -20.71 18.53 -6.52
CA ILE A 134 -21.94 19.34 -6.63
C ILE A 134 -22.43 19.74 -5.24
N GLY A 135 -22.42 21.04 -4.97
CA GLY A 135 -22.91 21.65 -3.73
C GLY A 135 -22.05 22.83 -3.26
N ASN A 136 -22.41 23.36 -2.10
CA ASN A 136 -21.67 24.41 -1.40
C ASN A 136 -21.05 23.87 -0.10
N PHE A 137 -19.76 23.58 -0.14
CA PHE A 137 -18.99 23.10 1.02
C PHE A 137 -18.39 24.23 1.88
N GLU A 138 -18.86 25.47 1.73
CA GLU A 138 -18.77 26.46 2.80
C GLU A 138 -19.87 26.24 3.86
N GLU A 139 -20.95 25.56 3.49
CA GLU A 139 -22.17 25.39 4.31
C GLU A 139 -22.33 23.99 4.90
N ARG A 140 -21.76 22.95 4.28
CA ARG A 140 -21.85 21.56 4.76
C ARG A 140 -20.58 20.76 4.54
N GLU A 141 -20.45 19.65 5.25
CA GLU A 141 -19.43 18.64 5.00
C GLU A 141 -19.76 17.74 3.79
N PRO A 142 -18.73 17.23 3.09
CA PRO A 142 -18.90 16.13 2.15
C PRO A 142 -19.28 14.84 2.87
N ASN A 143 -20.29 14.15 2.33
CA ASN A 143 -20.72 12.87 2.87
C ASN A 143 -19.79 11.74 2.40
N GLU A 144 -19.94 10.55 2.98
CA GLU A 144 -19.08 9.41 2.66
C GLU A 144 -19.19 8.94 1.20
N LYS A 145 -20.38 9.02 0.58
CA LYS A 145 -20.56 8.63 -0.83
C LYS A 145 -19.79 9.54 -1.78
N GLU A 146 -19.83 10.85 -1.51
CA GLU A 146 -19.06 11.87 -2.25
C GLU A 146 -17.56 11.63 -2.09
N LEU A 147 -17.08 11.45 -0.85
CA LEU A 147 -15.66 11.21 -0.57
C LEU A 147 -15.17 9.90 -1.17
N ASN A 148 -15.91 8.80 -1.02
CA ASN A 148 -15.53 7.50 -1.56
C ASN A 148 -15.49 7.50 -3.09
N SER A 149 -16.46 8.15 -3.73
CA SER A 149 -16.50 8.28 -5.20
C SER A 149 -15.36 9.15 -5.70
N LEU A 150 -15.06 10.25 -4.99
CA LEU A 150 -13.91 11.09 -5.30
C LEU A 150 -12.59 10.34 -5.16
N VAL A 151 -12.36 9.64 -4.03
CA VAL A 151 -11.15 8.85 -3.80
C VAL A 151 -10.99 7.78 -4.88
N ASN A 152 -12.06 7.07 -5.25
CA ASN A 152 -12.00 6.04 -6.28
C ASN A 152 -11.68 6.62 -7.67
N LEU A 153 -12.29 7.74 -8.04
CA LEU A 153 -12.01 8.45 -9.29
C LEU A 153 -10.57 8.95 -9.33
N VAL A 154 -10.12 9.63 -8.26
CA VAL A 154 -8.77 10.18 -8.18
C VAL A 154 -7.72 9.07 -8.16
N ALA A 155 -7.96 7.96 -7.44
CA ALA A 155 -7.06 6.81 -7.44
C ALA A 155 -6.91 6.17 -8.83
N TRP A 156 -8.00 6.02 -9.58
CA TRP A 156 -7.94 5.57 -10.96
C TRP A 156 -7.12 6.55 -11.82
N LEU A 157 -7.40 7.86 -11.75
CA LEU A 157 -6.66 8.87 -12.52
C LEU A 157 -5.17 8.93 -12.18
N VAL A 158 -4.83 8.85 -10.89
CA VAL A 158 -3.44 8.82 -10.41
C VAL A 158 -2.72 7.58 -10.93
N TYR A 159 -3.36 6.41 -10.87
CA TYR A 159 -2.78 5.17 -11.40
C TYR A 159 -2.60 5.23 -12.92
N GLN A 160 -3.61 5.69 -13.67
CA GLN A 160 -3.57 5.73 -15.13
C GLN A 160 -2.54 6.72 -15.68
N TYR A 161 -2.36 7.86 -15.00
CA TYR A 161 -1.56 8.97 -15.53
C TYR A 161 -0.30 9.27 -14.70
N ASN A 162 0.01 8.45 -13.68
CA ASN A 162 1.14 8.63 -12.76
C ASN A 162 1.20 10.05 -12.15
N ILE A 163 0.05 10.59 -11.75
CA ILE A 163 -0.05 11.95 -11.20
C ILE A 163 0.52 11.97 -9.77
N PRO A 164 1.47 12.87 -9.44
CA PRO A 164 1.98 13.00 -8.08
C PRO A 164 0.89 13.28 -7.04
N LEU A 165 0.94 12.60 -5.89
CA LEU A 165 -0.08 12.78 -4.84
C LEU A 165 -0.12 14.22 -4.32
N GLY A 166 1.03 14.89 -4.19
CA GLY A 166 1.14 16.30 -3.81
C GLY A 166 0.55 17.28 -4.83
N ASN A 167 0.22 16.82 -6.04
CA ASN A 167 -0.46 17.62 -7.07
C ASN A 167 -1.98 17.39 -7.11
N ILE A 168 -2.54 16.64 -6.16
CA ILE A 168 -3.98 16.63 -5.88
C ILE A 168 -4.26 17.83 -4.97
N LYS A 169 -4.80 18.91 -5.53
CA LYS A 169 -4.93 20.21 -4.87
C LYS A 169 -6.36 20.73 -4.88
N GLY A 170 -6.68 21.67 -4.00
CA GLY A 170 -7.93 22.45 -4.07
C GLY A 170 -7.76 23.65 -5.00
N HIS A 171 -8.86 24.19 -5.53
CA HIS A 171 -8.78 25.39 -6.37
C HIS A 171 -8.10 26.59 -5.66
N ARG A 172 -8.33 26.74 -4.35
CA ARG A 172 -7.68 27.78 -3.53
C ARG A 172 -6.15 27.66 -3.43
N ASP A 173 -5.56 26.51 -3.79
CA ASP A 173 -4.11 26.36 -3.86
C ASP A 173 -3.48 27.10 -5.06
N TYR A 174 -4.30 27.54 -6.02
CA TYR A 174 -3.87 28.25 -7.23
C TYR A 174 -4.34 29.70 -7.29
N SER A 175 -5.37 30.07 -6.52
CA SER A 175 -5.99 31.39 -6.61
C SER A 175 -6.69 31.77 -5.31
N ASN A 176 -6.91 33.08 -5.10
CA ASN A 176 -7.68 33.56 -3.94
C ASN A 176 -9.19 33.33 -4.17
N THR A 177 -9.70 32.17 -3.74
CA THR A 177 -11.09 31.75 -3.91
C THR A 177 -11.56 30.92 -2.71
N LEU A 178 -12.87 30.89 -2.45
CA LEU A 178 -13.46 29.98 -1.46
C LEU A 178 -13.50 28.54 -1.98
N CYS A 179 -13.44 28.28 -3.29
CA CYS A 179 -13.46 26.92 -3.83
C CYS A 179 -12.25 26.10 -3.32
N PRO A 180 -12.40 24.85 -2.84
CA PRO A 180 -13.57 23.96 -2.93
C PRO A 180 -14.54 24.01 -1.73
N GLY A 181 -14.51 25.06 -0.93
CA GLY A 181 -15.24 25.15 0.34
C GLY A 181 -14.38 24.72 1.53
N LYS A 182 -14.53 25.36 2.69
CA LYS A 182 -13.73 25.08 3.89
C LYS A 182 -13.81 23.61 4.33
N TYR A 183 -14.99 23.00 4.28
CA TYR A 183 -15.17 21.62 4.75
C TYR A 183 -14.55 20.59 3.80
N LEU A 184 -14.69 20.78 2.48
CA LEU A 184 -14.08 19.88 1.50
C LEU A 184 -12.57 20.09 1.40
N TYR A 185 -12.09 21.33 1.52
CA TYR A 185 -10.65 21.63 1.52
C TYR A 185 -9.93 20.96 2.70
N GLN A 186 -10.53 20.96 3.89
CA GLN A 186 -9.99 20.28 5.08
C GLN A 186 -9.81 18.77 4.87
N LYS A 187 -10.59 18.13 3.98
CA LYS A 187 -10.46 16.69 3.68
C LYS A 187 -9.35 16.36 2.67
N LEU A 188 -8.69 17.34 2.03
CA LEU A 188 -7.65 17.07 1.02
C LEU A 188 -6.50 16.19 1.52
N PRO A 189 -5.93 16.38 2.73
CA PRO A 189 -4.91 15.48 3.26
C PRO A 189 -5.40 14.03 3.41
N GLU A 190 -6.66 13.83 3.85
CA GLU A 190 -7.27 12.51 3.95
C GLU A 190 -7.48 11.88 2.56
N ILE A 191 -7.97 12.66 1.60
CA ILE A 191 -8.17 12.21 0.21
C ILE A 191 -6.83 11.76 -0.39
N ARG A 192 -5.78 12.59 -0.29
CA ARG A 192 -4.42 12.23 -0.75
C ARG A 192 -3.94 10.94 -0.09
N ARG A 193 -4.14 10.80 1.22
CA ARG A 193 -3.78 9.59 1.97
C ARG A 193 -4.52 8.35 1.43
N LYS A 194 -5.84 8.38 1.37
CA LYS A 194 -6.66 7.25 0.88
C LYS A 194 -6.31 6.89 -0.57
N VAL A 195 -6.10 7.88 -1.43
CA VAL A 195 -5.65 7.69 -2.81
C VAL A 195 -4.29 7.00 -2.85
N GLY A 196 -3.29 7.54 -2.13
CA GLY A 196 -1.94 6.96 -2.14
C GLY A 196 -1.88 5.55 -1.58
N SER A 197 -2.65 5.25 -0.53
CA SER A 197 -2.76 3.88 0.00
C SER A 197 -3.40 2.92 -0.99
N LYS A 198 -4.42 3.37 -1.74
CA LYS A 198 -5.08 2.54 -2.76
C LYS A 198 -4.20 2.30 -3.98
N VAL A 199 -3.41 3.28 -4.40
CA VAL A 199 -2.58 3.20 -5.62
C VAL A 199 -1.24 2.53 -5.35
N PHE A 200 -0.53 2.95 -4.31
CA PHE A 200 0.87 2.59 -4.08
C PHE A 200 1.09 1.82 -2.79
N GLY A 201 0.37 2.18 -1.72
CA GLY A 201 0.55 1.65 -0.37
C GLY A 201 -0.19 0.34 -0.11
N PHE A 202 -0.17 -0.09 1.15
CA PHE A 202 -0.91 -1.25 1.66
C PHE A 202 -1.95 -0.83 2.71
N GLY A 203 -3.14 -1.45 2.63
CA GLY A 203 -4.30 -1.16 3.47
C GLY A 203 -5.18 0.02 3.00
N ASP A 204 -6.37 0.15 3.57
CA ASP A 204 -7.40 1.15 3.19
C ASP A 204 -7.22 2.51 3.88
N GLY A 205 -5.99 3.01 3.99
CA GLY A 205 -5.70 4.27 4.67
C GLY A 205 -4.33 4.27 5.32
N PHE A 206 -4.25 4.63 6.61
CA PHE A 206 -2.97 4.59 7.30
C PHE A 206 -2.52 3.14 7.51
N GLY A 207 -1.47 2.74 6.78
CA GLY A 207 -0.97 1.38 6.80
C GLY A 207 -0.09 1.10 8.01
N THR A 208 -0.16 -0.11 8.51
CA THR A 208 0.68 -0.61 9.60
C THR A 208 1.34 -1.89 9.15
N ALA A 209 2.67 -1.92 9.22
CA ALA A 209 3.44 -3.10 8.88
C ALA A 209 4.43 -3.49 9.98
N ALA A 210 4.94 -4.72 9.91
CA ALA A 210 6.02 -5.16 10.76
C ALA A 210 7.04 -6.00 9.97
N TRP A 211 8.32 -5.82 10.30
CA TRP A 211 9.41 -6.62 9.77
C TRP A 211 9.42 -8.00 10.40
N TRP A 212 9.45 -9.06 9.58
CA TRP A 212 9.37 -10.43 10.06
C TRP A 212 10.53 -11.27 9.51
N GLY A 213 11.55 -11.44 10.34
CA GLY A 213 12.60 -12.44 10.13
C GLY A 213 12.33 -13.66 11.00
N VAL A 214 12.61 -14.85 10.48
CA VAL A 214 12.43 -16.12 11.22
C VAL A 214 13.74 -16.81 11.60
N TYR A 215 14.84 -16.06 11.52
CA TYR A 215 16.17 -16.54 11.90
C TYR A 215 16.36 -16.67 13.42
N SER A 216 15.63 -15.91 14.24
CA SER A 216 15.80 -15.91 15.70
C SER A 216 15.40 -17.25 16.35
N ASP A 217 15.93 -17.53 17.54
CA ASP A 217 15.66 -18.77 18.29
C ASP A 217 14.21 -18.92 18.74
N TYR A 218 13.41 -17.85 18.64
CA TYR A 218 11.97 -17.93 18.91
C TYR A 218 11.26 -18.85 17.93
N TRP A 219 11.68 -18.87 16.67
CA TRP A 219 11.04 -19.63 15.60
C TRP A 219 11.56 -21.05 15.56
N SER A 220 10.68 -22.02 15.80
CA SER A 220 11.03 -23.45 15.85
C SER A 220 11.58 -23.96 14.51
N SER A 221 12.55 -24.90 14.58
CA SER A 221 12.98 -25.72 13.46
C SER A 221 12.18 -27.03 13.35
N ASN A 222 11.06 -27.16 14.06
CA ASN A 222 10.06 -28.19 13.80
C ASN A 222 8.91 -27.57 13.01
N GLU A 223 8.56 -28.15 11.87
CA GLU A 223 7.58 -27.57 10.95
C GLU A 223 6.19 -27.37 11.57
N GLU A 224 5.67 -28.35 12.31
CA GLU A 224 4.33 -28.26 12.90
C GLU A 224 4.26 -27.18 13.98
N GLU A 225 5.25 -27.14 14.87
CA GLU A 225 5.32 -26.12 15.90
C GLU A 225 5.53 -24.72 15.30
N TRP A 226 6.39 -24.61 14.28
CA TRP A 226 6.60 -23.33 13.59
C TRP A 226 5.32 -22.83 12.92
N LYS A 227 4.56 -23.71 12.27
CA LYS A 227 3.26 -23.38 11.67
C LYS A 227 2.28 -22.86 12.73
N ARG A 228 2.23 -23.51 13.90
CA ARG A 228 1.42 -23.06 15.04
C ARG A 228 1.84 -21.66 15.52
N GLN A 229 3.14 -21.40 15.62
CA GLN A 229 3.68 -20.08 15.99
C GLN A 229 3.30 -19.00 14.96
N VAL A 230 3.33 -19.32 13.67
CA VAL A 230 2.92 -18.41 12.59
C VAL A 230 1.44 -18.06 12.68
N ASP A 231 0.56 -19.05 12.84
CA ASP A 231 -0.88 -18.82 12.94
C ASP A 231 -1.23 -17.94 14.15
N GLU A 232 -0.62 -18.23 15.30
CA GLU A 232 -0.77 -17.42 16.51
C GLU A 232 -0.25 -15.98 16.30
N THR A 233 0.87 -15.83 15.60
CA THR A 233 1.47 -14.53 15.29
C THR A 233 0.60 -13.71 14.36
N LEU A 234 0.13 -14.27 13.25
CA LEU A 234 -0.74 -13.59 12.30
C LEU A 234 -2.04 -13.13 12.97
N LYS A 235 -2.62 -13.98 13.83
CA LYS A 235 -3.77 -13.60 14.65
C LYS A 235 -3.48 -12.39 15.53
N LYS A 236 -2.41 -12.43 16.33
CA LYS A 236 -2.03 -11.34 17.23
C LYS A 236 -1.73 -10.03 16.48
N LEU A 237 -1.06 -10.11 15.33
CA LEU A 237 -0.77 -8.96 14.49
C LEU A 237 -2.06 -8.35 13.91
N SER A 238 -2.97 -9.19 13.39
CA SER A 238 -4.25 -8.75 12.85
C SER A 238 -5.13 -8.09 13.93
N GLU A 239 -5.20 -8.69 15.13
CA GLU A 239 -5.90 -8.13 16.30
C GLU A 239 -5.30 -6.79 16.77
N ALA A 240 -4.00 -6.61 16.61
CA ALA A 240 -3.32 -5.34 16.89
C ALA A 240 -3.57 -4.28 15.81
N GLY A 241 -4.13 -4.67 14.68
CA GLY A 241 -4.40 -3.81 13.54
C GLY A 241 -3.23 -3.69 12.55
N VAL A 242 -2.25 -4.60 12.59
CA VAL A 242 -1.20 -4.72 11.56
C VAL A 242 -1.83 -5.27 10.29
N LYS A 243 -1.59 -4.60 9.16
CA LYS A 243 -2.16 -4.94 7.85
C LYS A 243 -1.18 -5.61 6.90
N THR A 244 0.12 -5.51 7.19
CA THR A 244 1.15 -6.04 6.31
C THR A 244 2.33 -6.57 7.09
N VAL A 245 2.95 -7.63 6.59
CA VAL A 245 4.22 -8.12 7.08
C VAL A 245 5.27 -8.07 5.98
N PHE A 246 6.46 -7.61 6.34
CA PHE A 246 7.64 -7.64 5.48
C PHE A 246 8.42 -8.91 5.83
N PHE A 247 8.07 -10.00 5.17
CA PHE A 247 8.61 -11.32 5.48
C PHE A 247 9.95 -11.53 4.79
N LEU A 248 10.98 -11.84 5.55
CA LEU A 248 12.35 -12.03 5.06
C LEU A 248 12.44 -13.31 4.21
N ALA A 249 12.67 -13.16 2.91
CA ALA A 249 12.97 -14.28 2.02
C ALA A 249 14.45 -14.49 1.77
N LYS A 250 15.25 -13.42 1.62
CA LYS A 250 16.72 -13.49 1.49
C LYS A 250 17.37 -12.71 2.61
N ASP A 251 18.13 -13.38 3.47
CA ASP A 251 18.84 -12.74 4.57
C ASP A 251 20.18 -12.11 4.13
N PRO A 252 20.84 -11.38 5.04
CA PRO A 252 22.14 -10.80 4.76
C PRO A 252 23.30 -11.81 4.73
N TRP A 253 23.08 -13.06 5.13
CA TRP A 253 24.12 -14.07 5.39
C TRP A 253 24.19 -15.16 4.32
N GLY A 254 23.56 -14.94 3.17
CA GLY A 254 23.65 -15.83 2.01
C GLY A 254 22.57 -16.92 1.95
N TYR A 255 21.56 -16.88 2.83
CA TYR A 255 20.48 -17.87 2.85
C TYR A 255 19.13 -17.29 2.45
N VAL A 256 18.26 -18.19 2.01
CA VAL A 256 16.84 -17.92 1.82
C VAL A 256 15.93 -18.72 2.75
N TYR A 257 14.69 -18.26 2.90
CA TYR A 257 13.63 -18.87 3.72
C TYR A 257 12.48 -19.41 2.87
N TYR A 258 12.84 -19.95 1.70
CA TYR A 258 11.94 -20.56 0.73
C TYR A 258 12.73 -21.55 -0.14
N LYS A 259 12.06 -22.44 -0.88
CA LYS A 259 12.74 -23.40 -1.77
C LYS A 259 13.22 -22.73 -3.06
N SER A 260 14.46 -22.23 -3.03
CA SER A 260 15.12 -21.61 -4.18
C SER A 260 15.99 -22.61 -4.95
N GLU A 261 16.10 -22.40 -6.26
CA GLU A 261 17.08 -23.07 -7.14
C GLU A 261 18.40 -22.28 -7.26
N ILE A 262 18.47 -21.07 -6.68
CA ILE A 262 19.56 -20.10 -6.89
C ILE A 262 20.39 -19.88 -5.61
N VAL A 263 19.71 -19.87 -4.45
CA VAL A 263 20.32 -19.58 -3.15
C VAL A 263 20.03 -20.74 -2.20
N PRO A 264 20.99 -21.18 -1.38
CA PRO A 264 20.73 -22.25 -0.43
C PRO A 264 19.63 -21.85 0.58
N LEU A 265 18.73 -22.79 0.87
CA LEU A 265 17.80 -22.69 1.99
C LEU A 265 18.59 -22.63 3.31
N SER A 266 18.15 -21.78 4.23
CA SER A 266 18.72 -21.72 5.58
C SER A 266 18.77 -23.12 6.21
N PRO A 267 19.90 -23.55 6.80
CA PRO A 267 20.03 -24.90 7.37
C PRO A 267 19.09 -25.16 8.55
N LYS A 268 18.46 -24.11 9.08
CA LYS A 268 17.42 -24.20 10.11
C LYS A 268 16.15 -24.92 9.60
N TYR A 269 15.92 -24.91 8.30
CA TYR A 269 14.67 -25.38 7.69
C TYR A 269 14.94 -26.39 6.58
N SER A 270 14.04 -27.37 6.44
CA SER A 270 14.03 -28.33 5.32
C SER A 270 12.74 -28.25 4.48
N TRP A 271 11.83 -27.35 4.85
CA TRP A 271 10.57 -27.04 4.17
C TRP A 271 10.58 -25.58 3.67
N ASP A 272 9.43 -25.09 3.18
CA ASP A 272 9.28 -23.75 2.62
C ASP A 272 8.48 -22.82 3.57
N PRO A 273 9.16 -22.01 4.42
CA PRO A 273 8.50 -21.04 5.29
C PRO A 273 7.68 -19.98 4.54
N LEU A 274 8.21 -19.43 3.45
CA LEU A 274 7.56 -18.37 2.67
C LEU A 274 6.23 -18.85 2.09
N ALA A 275 6.19 -20.07 1.52
CA ALA A 275 4.96 -20.66 0.98
C ALA A 275 3.83 -20.68 2.02
N TYR A 276 4.16 -21.07 3.25
CA TYR A 276 3.18 -21.17 4.32
C TYR A 276 2.64 -19.80 4.73
N ILE A 277 3.52 -18.81 4.94
CA ILE A 277 3.11 -17.46 5.35
C ILE A 277 2.28 -16.76 4.28
N VAL A 278 2.69 -16.85 3.01
CA VAL A 278 1.92 -16.28 1.89
C VAL A 278 0.52 -16.89 1.81
N SER A 279 0.38 -18.19 2.06
CA SER A 279 -0.92 -18.83 2.10
C SER A 279 -1.75 -18.40 3.32
N LYS A 280 -1.13 -18.37 4.51
CA LYS A 280 -1.84 -18.23 5.78
C LYS A 280 -2.21 -16.80 6.13
N ALA A 281 -1.41 -15.81 5.73
CA ALA A 281 -1.67 -14.40 6.02
C ALA A 281 -3.03 -13.92 5.48
N LYS A 282 -3.53 -14.54 4.40
CA LYS A 282 -4.85 -14.26 3.81
C LYS A 282 -6.00 -14.53 4.77
N ASP A 283 -5.91 -15.60 5.58
CA ASP A 283 -6.92 -15.96 6.58
C ASP A 283 -7.10 -14.85 7.64
N TYR A 284 -6.08 -13.97 7.77
CA TYR A 284 -6.04 -12.87 8.74
C TYR A 284 -6.12 -11.48 8.12
N ASN A 285 -6.37 -11.39 6.80
CA ASN A 285 -6.38 -10.14 6.04
C ASN A 285 -5.08 -9.33 6.24
N ILE A 286 -3.95 -10.02 6.16
CA ILE A 286 -2.60 -9.44 6.21
C ILE A 286 -1.94 -9.64 4.84
N SER A 287 -1.48 -8.54 4.25
CA SER A 287 -0.67 -8.58 3.04
C SER A 287 0.77 -9.03 3.35
N VAL A 288 1.38 -9.78 2.44
CA VAL A 288 2.76 -10.25 2.55
C VAL A 288 3.61 -9.57 1.49
N HIS A 289 4.49 -8.68 1.92
CA HIS A 289 5.57 -8.18 1.07
C HIS A 289 6.83 -8.96 1.40
N VAL A 290 7.46 -9.52 0.37
CA VAL A 290 8.66 -10.31 0.52
C VAL A 290 9.87 -9.39 0.56
N TYR A 291 10.56 -9.43 1.69
CA TYR A 291 11.74 -8.65 1.97
C TYR A 291 13.01 -9.41 1.57
N VAL A 292 13.81 -8.81 0.68
CA VAL A 292 15.11 -9.32 0.22
C VAL A 292 16.25 -8.34 0.47
N ASN A 293 17.39 -8.86 0.94
CA ASN A 293 18.62 -8.10 1.10
C ASN A 293 19.44 -8.10 -0.20
N VAL A 294 19.67 -6.92 -0.79
CA VAL A 294 20.18 -6.81 -2.16
C VAL A 294 21.66 -7.10 -2.30
N PHE A 295 22.54 -6.31 -1.65
CA PHE A 295 23.98 -6.39 -1.89
C PHE A 295 24.77 -7.15 -0.83
N SER A 296 24.14 -7.61 0.25
CA SER A 296 24.83 -8.36 1.30
C SER A 296 24.85 -9.86 1.00
N GLU A 297 26.03 -10.45 1.09
CA GLU A 297 26.34 -11.88 1.01
C GLU A 297 27.39 -12.18 2.11
N GLY A 298 26.90 -12.26 3.36
CA GLY A 298 27.70 -12.51 4.57
C GLY A 298 27.80 -11.34 5.55
N GLU A 299 27.39 -10.14 5.14
CA GLU A 299 27.26 -8.90 5.93
C GLU A 299 28.57 -8.35 6.54
N LEU A 300 29.18 -9.09 7.46
CA LEU A 300 30.42 -8.71 8.15
C LEU A 300 31.64 -9.19 7.35
N GLN A 301 31.60 -10.42 6.88
CA GLN A 301 32.62 -11.07 6.07
C GLN A 301 31.93 -11.80 4.91
N PRO A 302 32.61 -12.04 3.78
CA PRO A 302 32.07 -12.82 2.67
C PRO A 302 31.50 -14.17 3.13
N ASP A 303 30.32 -14.54 2.64
CA ASP A 303 29.82 -15.91 2.74
C ASP A 303 30.48 -16.84 1.71
N GLU A 304 30.12 -18.13 1.73
CA GLU A 304 30.70 -19.12 0.81
C GLU A 304 30.54 -18.76 -0.68
N TYR A 305 29.46 -18.06 -1.04
CA TYR A 305 29.23 -17.63 -2.41
C TYR A 305 30.17 -16.47 -2.77
N LEU A 306 30.24 -15.44 -1.93
CA LEU A 306 31.09 -14.28 -2.19
C LEU A 306 32.60 -14.63 -2.05
N GLU A 307 32.98 -15.61 -1.24
CA GLU A 307 34.36 -16.13 -1.19
C GLU A 307 34.82 -16.70 -2.53
N LYS A 308 33.94 -17.40 -3.25
CA LYS A 308 34.23 -17.92 -4.61
C LYS A 308 34.32 -16.81 -5.66
N HIS A 309 33.84 -15.62 -5.32
CA HIS A 309 33.78 -14.44 -6.17
C HIS A 309 34.44 -13.24 -5.50
N ILE A 310 35.56 -13.44 -4.78
CA ILE A 310 36.11 -12.44 -3.86
C ILE A 310 36.49 -11.10 -4.52
N ASP A 311 36.75 -11.09 -5.83
CA ASP A 311 37.01 -9.87 -6.60
C ASP A 311 35.77 -8.98 -6.75
N TRP A 312 34.58 -9.53 -6.52
CA TRP A 312 33.31 -8.80 -6.49
C TRP A 312 33.06 -8.11 -5.15
N ALA A 313 33.77 -8.51 -4.09
CA ALA A 313 33.56 -8.00 -2.75
C ALA A 313 34.04 -6.55 -2.61
N ILE A 314 33.20 -5.71 -2.00
CA ILE A 314 33.59 -4.39 -1.52
C ILE A 314 34.71 -4.55 -0.48
N ARG A 315 35.63 -3.59 -0.45
CA ARG A 315 36.73 -3.55 0.53
C ARG A 315 36.54 -2.44 1.56
N ASP A 316 36.92 -2.73 2.79
CA ASP A 316 37.00 -1.73 3.86
C ASP A 316 38.25 -0.84 3.75
N SER A 317 38.45 0.04 4.73
CA SER A 317 39.60 0.97 4.76
C SER A 317 40.97 0.30 4.89
N GLU A 318 41.01 -0.96 5.32
CA GLU A 318 42.23 -1.76 5.42
C GLU A 318 42.47 -2.60 4.16
N GLY A 319 41.53 -2.58 3.21
CA GLY A 319 41.58 -3.38 1.98
C GLY A 319 40.99 -4.80 2.14
N ASN A 320 40.44 -5.13 3.31
CA ASN A 320 39.85 -6.44 3.55
C ASN A 320 38.50 -6.57 2.83
N PRO A 321 38.18 -7.74 2.24
CA PRO A 321 36.86 -7.98 1.68
C PRO A 321 35.82 -8.06 2.79
N ILE A 322 34.69 -7.38 2.61
CA ILE A 322 33.52 -7.48 3.48
C ILE A 322 32.39 -8.24 2.78
N GLY A 323 31.40 -8.70 3.55
CA GLY A 323 30.25 -9.48 3.05
C GLY A 323 29.23 -8.69 2.23
N TRP A 324 29.71 -7.84 1.32
CA TRP A 324 28.92 -6.97 0.46
C TRP A 324 29.49 -6.96 -0.95
N VAL A 325 28.60 -7.05 -1.93
CA VAL A 325 28.93 -7.09 -3.36
C VAL A 325 28.99 -5.69 -3.94
N ASP A 326 30.00 -5.43 -4.77
CA ASP A 326 30.11 -4.21 -5.56
C ASP A 326 28.92 -4.09 -6.54
N PRO A 327 28.09 -3.03 -6.46
CA PRO A 327 26.91 -2.87 -7.32
C PRO A 327 27.20 -2.78 -8.83
N ALA A 328 28.46 -2.64 -9.24
CA ALA A 328 28.87 -2.67 -10.65
C ALA A 328 29.04 -4.07 -11.23
N VAL A 329 28.97 -5.13 -10.43
CA VAL A 329 29.04 -6.52 -10.89
C VAL A 329 27.73 -6.90 -11.56
N ASP A 330 27.74 -7.02 -12.88
CA ASP A 330 26.50 -7.24 -13.65
C ASP A 330 25.98 -8.67 -13.45
N GLU A 331 26.89 -9.64 -13.34
CA GLU A 331 26.59 -11.05 -13.08
C GLU A 331 25.84 -11.25 -11.76
N TYR A 332 26.26 -10.54 -10.70
CA TYR A 332 25.56 -10.55 -9.42
C TYR A 332 24.20 -9.87 -9.51
N VAL A 333 24.11 -8.73 -10.21
CA VAL A 333 22.82 -8.06 -10.43
C VAL A 333 21.86 -9.01 -11.15
N GLU A 334 22.29 -9.73 -12.18
CA GLU A 334 21.44 -10.71 -12.87
C GLU A 334 21.07 -11.90 -11.98
N ARG A 335 21.98 -12.40 -11.12
CA ARG A 335 21.62 -13.39 -10.10
C ARG A 335 20.54 -12.87 -9.14
N PHE A 336 20.68 -11.63 -8.67
CA PHE A 336 19.67 -11.01 -7.80
C PHE A 336 18.32 -10.83 -8.52
N MET A 337 18.34 -10.43 -9.79
CA MET A 337 17.13 -10.33 -10.60
C MET A 337 16.46 -11.70 -10.80
N ALA A 338 17.24 -12.78 -10.93
CA ALA A 338 16.71 -14.14 -10.99
C ALA A 338 16.03 -14.57 -9.67
N ILE A 339 16.56 -14.18 -8.52
CA ILE A 339 15.93 -14.40 -7.19
C ILE A 339 14.59 -13.66 -7.12
N VAL A 340 14.55 -12.39 -7.51
CA VAL A 340 13.31 -11.59 -7.52
C VAL A 340 12.27 -12.23 -8.45
N ARG A 341 12.68 -12.65 -9.66
CA ARG A 341 11.82 -13.33 -10.63
C ARG A 341 11.28 -14.65 -10.08
N GLU A 342 12.13 -15.45 -9.45
CA GLU A 342 11.74 -16.72 -8.82
C GLU A 342 10.66 -16.49 -7.76
N ILE A 343 10.85 -15.52 -6.87
CA ILE A 343 9.87 -15.19 -5.83
C ILE A 343 8.54 -14.73 -6.44
N VAL A 344 8.58 -13.79 -7.38
CA VAL A 344 7.38 -13.20 -8.00
C VAL A 344 6.57 -14.24 -8.78
N THR A 345 7.24 -15.20 -9.41
CA THR A 345 6.59 -16.24 -10.23
C THR A 345 6.10 -17.44 -9.42
N LYS A 346 6.79 -17.79 -8.32
CA LYS A 346 6.43 -18.95 -7.48
C LYS A 346 5.36 -18.63 -6.43
N TYR A 347 5.26 -17.39 -5.95
CA TYR A 347 4.43 -17.06 -4.79
C TYR A 347 3.40 -15.97 -5.05
N ASP A 348 2.22 -16.13 -4.46
CA ASP A 348 1.13 -15.17 -4.56
C ASP A 348 1.30 -13.99 -3.57
N ILE A 349 2.37 -13.20 -3.75
CA ILE A 349 2.79 -12.11 -2.85
C ILE A 349 2.17 -10.74 -3.21
N ASP A 350 2.08 -9.82 -2.24
CA ASP A 350 1.54 -8.46 -2.44
C ASP A 350 2.61 -7.44 -2.83
N GLY A 351 3.88 -7.71 -2.50
CA GLY A 351 4.97 -6.80 -2.83
C GLY A 351 6.37 -7.39 -2.66
N ILE A 352 7.35 -6.72 -3.25
CA ILE A 352 8.79 -6.90 -3.02
C ILE A 352 9.30 -5.69 -2.24
N GLN A 353 9.91 -5.95 -1.08
CA GLN A 353 10.55 -4.96 -0.22
C GLN A 353 12.07 -5.13 -0.30
N LEU A 354 12.78 -4.12 -0.78
CA LEU A 354 14.23 -4.10 -0.85
C LEU A 354 14.81 -3.59 0.48
N ASP A 355 15.79 -4.27 1.04
CA ASP A 355 16.71 -3.68 2.04
C ASP A 355 18.14 -3.94 1.60
N ARG A 356 19.09 -3.28 2.26
CA ARG A 356 20.52 -3.30 1.89
C ARG A 356 20.75 -2.94 0.42
N ILE A 357 19.81 -2.17 -0.13
CA ILE A 357 19.89 -1.50 -1.42
C ILE A 357 20.60 -0.16 -1.24
N ARG A 358 21.89 -0.26 -0.90
CA ARG A 358 22.81 0.83 -0.56
C ARG A 358 24.24 0.29 -0.49
N LEU A 359 25.23 1.17 -0.37
CA LEU A 359 26.57 0.74 0.05
C LEU A 359 26.63 0.53 1.57
N SER A 360 27.55 -0.32 2.02
CA SER A 360 27.86 -0.47 3.45
C SER A 360 28.54 0.79 3.98
N GLY A 361 28.29 1.14 5.26
CA GLY A 361 29.03 2.22 5.93
C GLY A 361 30.52 1.92 6.10
N LYS A 362 30.93 0.65 5.94
CA LYS A 362 32.33 0.23 5.92
C LYS A 362 32.96 0.24 4.52
N ALA A 363 32.20 0.54 3.47
CA ALA A 363 32.70 0.52 2.10
C ALA A 363 33.73 1.64 1.89
N SER A 364 34.97 1.26 1.60
CA SER A 364 36.04 2.20 1.26
C SER A 364 36.44 2.10 -0.21
N HIS A 365 36.63 0.88 -0.71
CA HIS A 365 37.00 0.63 -2.10
C HIS A 365 36.04 -0.33 -2.79
N LEU A 366 35.66 -0.01 -4.03
CA LEU A 366 34.75 -0.78 -4.87
C LEU A 366 35.55 -1.27 -6.09
N PRO A 367 36.09 -2.50 -6.08
CA PRO A 367 37.06 -2.94 -7.08
C PRO A 367 36.53 -2.85 -8.51
N VAL A 368 35.33 -3.37 -8.76
CA VAL A 368 34.75 -3.48 -10.11
C VAL A 368 34.23 -2.12 -10.58
N ALA A 369 33.55 -1.38 -9.70
CA ALA A 369 33.04 -0.06 -10.04
C ALA A 369 34.16 0.93 -10.34
N SER A 370 35.30 0.86 -9.64
CA SER A 370 36.44 1.75 -9.89
C SER A 370 37.04 1.54 -11.29
N ILE A 371 37.13 0.27 -11.74
CA ILE A 371 37.58 -0.08 -13.09
C ILE A 371 36.59 0.45 -14.13
N LYS A 372 35.31 0.09 -14.01
CA LYS A 372 34.26 0.54 -14.95
C LYS A 372 34.10 2.07 -14.98
N PHE A 373 34.34 2.75 -13.87
CA PHE A 373 34.35 4.20 -13.80
C PHE A 373 35.49 4.80 -14.63
N LYS A 374 36.71 4.28 -14.47
CA LYS A 374 37.88 4.74 -15.23
C LYS A 374 37.69 4.50 -16.73
N GLU A 375 37.18 3.33 -17.12
CA GLU A 375 36.86 3.02 -18.52
C GLU A 375 35.83 3.98 -19.11
N LYS A 376 34.77 4.28 -18.35
CA LYS A 376 33.67 5.14 -18.80
C LYS A 376 34.06 6.62 -18.90
N TYR A 377 34.86 7.12 -17.96
CA TYR A 377 35.10 8.56 -17.81
C TYR A 377 36.54 9.01 -18.05
N GLY A 378 37.48 8.09 -18.27
CA GLY A 378 38.89 8.37 -18.51
C GLY A 378 39.65 8.91 -17.29
N VAL A 379 39.03 8.90 -16.10
CA VAL A 379 39.59 9.43 -14.84
C VAL A 379 39.37 8.44 -13.70
N THR A 380 40.27 8.41 -12.73
CA THR A 380 40.10 7.57 -11.52
C THR A 380 39.11 8.20 -10.54
N PRO A 381 38.57 7.43 -9.58
CA PRO A 381 37.70 7.96 -8.51
C PRO A 381 38.30 9.17 -7.78
N ASP A 382 39.60 9.13 -7.45
CA ASP A 382 40.29 10.21 -6.73
C ASP A 382 40.46 11.49 -7.56
N GLN A 383 40.57 11.35 -8.89
CA GLN A 383 40.66 12.48 -9.82
C GLN A 383 39.32 13.19 -10.02
N ALA A 384 38.19 12.53 -9.73
CA ALA A 384 36.85 13.07 -9.94
C ALA A 384 35.85 12.60 -8.87
N PRO A 385 36.02 13.00 -7.59
CA PRO A 385 35.26 12.47 -6.47
C PRO A 385 33.74 12.73 -6.57
N ASP A 386 33.33 13.89 -7.08
CA ASP A 386 31.90 14.21 -7.25
C ASP A 386 31.25 13.31 -8.31
N LYS A 387 31.93 13.13 -9.44
CA LYS A 387 31.48 12.23 -10.52
C LYS A 387 31.46 10.78 -10.05
N TRP A 388 32.39 10.39 -9.19
CA TRP A 388 32.41 9.08 -8.55
C TRP A 388 31.21 8.88 -7.60
N ALA A 389 30.86 9.90 -6.82
CA ALA A 389 29.67 9.87 -5.97
C ALA A 389 28.38 9.72 -6.80
N ASP A 390 28.26 10.45 -7.91
CA ASP A 390 27.14 10.31 -8.85
C ASP A 390 27.09 8.91 -9.47
N TYR A 391 28.23 8.36 -9.85
CA TYR A 391 28.30 7.02 -10.42
C TYR A 391 27.88 5.94 -9.42
N LYS A 392 28.30 6.03 -8.15
CA LYS A 392 27.82 5.12 -7.09
C LYS A 392 26.31 5.20 -6.89
N ARG A 393 25.73 6.42 -6.85
CA ARG A 393 24.27 6.61 -6.79
C ARG A 393 23.57 5.99 -7.99
N PHE A 394 24.12 6.15 -9.18
CA PHE A 394 23.63 5.51 -10.40
C PHE A 394 23.64 3.99 -10.30
N LEU A 395 24.74 3.39 -9.81
CA LEU A 395 24.87 1.93 -9.66
C LEU A 395 23.88 1.33 -8.65
N VAL A 396 23.54 2.03 -7.57
CA VAL A 396 22.48 1.58 -6.65
C VAL A 396 21.11 1.77 -7.31
N SER A 397 20.85 2.95 -7.88
CA SER A 397 19.54 3.30 -8.45
C SER A 397 19.17 2.45 -9.67
N ARG A 398 20.14 2.02 -10.48
CA ARG A 398 19.88 1.14 -11.64
C ARG A 398 19.30 -0.21 -11.20
N VAL A 399 19.71 -0.72 -10.03
CA VAL A 399 19.20 -1.99 -9.52
C VAL A 399 17.75 -1.83 -9.04
N VAL A 400 17.45 -0.73 -8.33
CA VAL A 400 16.06 -0.39 -7.95
C VAL A 400 15.17 -0.31 -9.18
N LYS A 401 15.62 0.41 -10.21
CA LYS A 401 14.90 0.53 -11.48
C LYS A 401 14.67 -0.84 -12.13
N LYS A 402 15.72 -1.66 -12.27
CA LYS A 402 15.62 -3.01 -12.86
C LYS A 402 14.60 -3.87 -12.12
N VAL A 403 14.63 -3.89 -10.77
CA VAL A 403 13.64 -4.60 -9.95
C VAL A 403 12.24 -4.10 -10.24
N TYR A 404 12.03 -2.78 -10.26
CA TYR A 404 10.72 -2.21 -10.51
C TYR A 404 10.17 -2.63 -11.87
N GLU A 405 10.94 -2.42 -12.95
CA GLU A 405 10.53 -2.75 -14.31
C GLU A 405 10.22 -4.25 -14.45
N GLU A 406 11.07 -5.11 -13.89
CA GLU A 406 10.88 -6.55 -13.91
C GLU A 406 9.59 -6.97 -13.18
N VAL A 407 9.43 -6.55 -11.92
CA VAL A 407 8.24 -6.89 -11.12
C VAL A 407 6.97 -6.41 -11.79
N LYS A 408 6.95 -5.16 -12.30
CA LYS A 408 5.77 -4.61 -12.98
C LYS A 408 5.47 -5.31 -14.31
N SER A 409 6.49 -5.78 -15.03
CA SER A 409 6.31 -6.56 -16.25
C SER A 409 5.70 -7.94 -16.00
N LEU A 410 6.09 -8.59 -14.90
CA LEU A 410 5.58 -9.90 -14.49
C LEU A 410 4.17 -9.79 -13.90
N ASN A 411 3.96 -8.82 -13.00
CA ASN A 411 2.67 -8.56 -12.38
C ASN A 411 2.56 -7.10 -11.91
N PRO A 412 1.80 -6.25 -12.62
CA PRO A 412 1.69 -4.83 -12.29
C PRO A 412 0.98 -4.55 -10.95
N ALA A 413 0.28 -5.54 -10.37
CA ALA A 413 -0.36 -5.41 -9.06
C ALA A 413 0.62 -5.58 -7.88
N ILE A 414 1.79 -6.20 -8.10
CA ILE A 414 2.80 -6.39 -7.05
C ILE A 414 3.51 -5.06 -6.81
N ARG A 415 3.56 -4.64 -5.54
CA ARG A 415 4.20 -3.40 -5.11
C ARG A 415 5.71 -3.58 -5.00
N VAL A 416 6.47 -2.51 -5.25
CA VAL A 416 7.92 -2.48 -5.06
C VAL A 416 8.28 -1.35 -4.13
N SER A 417 8.99 -1.64 -3.06
CA SER A 417 9.34 -0.68 -2.02
C SER A 417 10.74 -0.90 -1.49
N ALA A 418 11.28 0.08 -0.77
CA ALA A 418 12.64 0.01 -0.22
C ALA A 418 12.72 0.50 1.23
N ALA A 419 13.55 -0.17 2.03
CA ALA A 419 13.98 0.26 3.35
C ALA A 419 15.15 1.24 3.16
N VAL A 420 15.01 2.44 3.71
CA VAL A 420 15.93 3.53 3.43
C VAL A 420 16.43 4.22 4.68
N MET A 421 17.64 4.76 4.60
CA MET A 421 18.16 5.64 5.63
C MET A 421 17.26 6.87 5.75
N ALA A 422 16.81 7.17 6.97
CA ALA A 422 15.76 8.15 7.20
C ALA A 422 16.19 9.60 6.90
N ASP A 423 17.45 9.95 7.16
CA ASP A 423 17.98 11.25 6.76
C ASP A 423 18.38 11.19 5.28
N ILE A 424 17.72 11.99 4.45
CA ILE A 424 17.93 11.99 3.00
C ILE A 424 19.36 12.35 2.59
N ASP A 425 20.03 13.25 3.31
CA ASP A 425 21.38 13.68 2.95
C ASP A 425 22.38 12.58 3.31
N VAL A 426 22.20 11.95 4.47
CA VAL A 426 23.00 10.77 4.88
C VAL A 426 22.77 9.62 3.90
N ALA A 427 21.51 9.36 3.53
CA ALA A 427 21.16 8.33 2.57
C ALA A 427 21.90 8.56 1.24
N LYS A 428 21.82 9.78 0.69
CA LYS A 428 22.38 10.14 -0.61
C LYS A 428 23.91 10.22 -0.63
N ASN A 429 24.52 10.76 0.42
CA ASN A 429 25.94 11.11 0.42
C ASN A 429 26.83 10.07 1.11
N THR A 430 26.30 9.33 2.08
CA THR A 430 27.05 8.30 2.80
C THR A 430 26.74 6.90 2.26
N PHE A 431 25.47 6.61 2.02
CA PHE A 431 24.99 5.28 1.63
C PHE A 431 24.67 5.16 0.13
N TYR A 432 24.79 6.26 -0.61
CA TYR A 432 24.50 6.37 -2.06
C TYR A 432 23.09 5.88 -2.45
N GLN A 433 22.17 6.05 -1.52
CA GLN A 433 20.77 5.67 -1.60
C GLN A 433 19.93 6.91 -1.97
N ASP A 434 19.74 7.18 -3.26
CA ASP A 434 19.04 8.38 -3.76
C ASP A 434 17.51 8.19 -3.82
N TRP A 435 16.92 7.79 -2.68
CA TRP A 435 15.52 7.40 -2.61
C TRP A 435 14.54 8.55 -2.89
N GLY A 436 14.97 9.80 -2.72
CA GLY A 436 14.18 10.97 -3.10
C GLY A 436 13.92 11.01 -4.60
N GLU A 437 14.93 10.66 -5.39
CA GLU A 437 14.80 10.52 -6.84
C GLU A 437 13.99 9.28 -7.22
N TRP A 438 14.16 8.15 -6.51
CA TRP A 438 13.39 6.93 -6.77
C TRP A 438 11.88 7.13 -6.66
N LEU A 439 11.43 7.95 -5.71
CA LEU A 439 10.00 8.31 -5.59
C LEU A 439 9.54 9.21 -6.73
N LYS A 440 10.36 10.18 -7.16
CA LYS A 440 10.03 11.14 -8.23
C LYS A 440 9.99 10.50 -9.61
N THR A 441 10.94 9.62 -9.90
CA THR A 441 11.02 8.87 -11.16
C THR A 441 10.12 7.64 -11.17
N GLY A 442 9.69 7.21 -9.99
CA GLY A 442 8.76 6.11 -9.82
C GLY A 442 9.40 4.73 -9.83
N TYR A 443 10.67 4.61 -9.48
CA TYR A 443 11.38 3.34 -9.33
C TYR A 443 10.97 2.55 -8.08
N VAL A 444 10.16 3.15 -7.20
CA VAL A 444 9.49 2.46 -6.08
C VAL A 444 8.08 3.02 -5.92
N ASP A 445 7.13 2.18 -5.54
CA ASP A 445 5.77 2.62 -5.21
C ASP A 445 5.75 3.39 -3.89
N PHE A 446 6.57 3.00 -2.91
CA PHE A 446 6.76 3.72 -1.65
C PHE A 446 8.11 3.38 -1.01
N ILE A 447 8.47 4.15 0.03
CA ILE A 447 9.64 3.87 0.87
C ILE A 447 9.28 3.68 2.33
N VAL A 448 10.18 3.05 3.07
CA VAL A 448 10.10 2.83 4.51
C VAL A 448 11.34 3.43 5.15
N LEU A 449 11.18 4.54 5.87
CA LEU A 449 12.28 5.22 6.56
C LEU A 449 12.72 4.38 7.76
N MET A 450 14.01 4.09 7.91
CA MET A 450 14.56 3.52 9.13
C MET A 450 14.76 4.60 10.19
N SER A 451 13.67 5.26 10.61
CA SER A 451 13.62 6.35 11.59
C SER A 451 13.72 5.84 13.04
N TYR A 452 14.59 4.87 13.29
CA TYR A 452 14.71 4.20 14.58
C TYR A 452 15.45 5.08 15.60
N THR A 453 14.69 5.76 16.45
CA THR A 453 15.21 6.63 17.50
C THR A 453 14.33 6.55 18.75
N GLU A 454 14.81 7.08 19.88
CA GLU A 454 13.96 7.35 21.06
C GLU A 454 13.66 8.84 21.25
N ASP A 455 14.26 9.70 20.42
CA ASP A 455 14.06 11.15 20.43
C ASP A 455 12.92 11.54 19.47
N ILE A 456 11.78 11.93 20.04
CA ILE A 456 10.58 12.35 19.30
C ILE A 456 10.85 13.54 18.37
N GLU A 457 11.68 14.50 18.78
CA GLU A 457 11.98 15.67 17.95
C GLU A 457 12.87 15.27 16.78
N ARG A 458 13.81 14.34 16.99
CA ARG A 458 14.55 13.75 15.88
C ARG A 458 13.63 12.97 14.93
N PHE A 459 12.70 12.17 15.45
CA PHE A 459 11.73 11.44 14.65
C PHE A 459 10.90 12.39 13.76
N LYS A 460 10.34 13.46 14.34
CA LYS A 460 9.60 14.51 13.63
C LYS A 460 10.43 15.14 12.51
N ARG A 461 11.65 15.58 12.82
CA ARG A 461 12.55 16.20 11.81
C ARG A 461 12.83 15.27 10.64
N LEU A 462 13.06 13.98 10.90
CA LEU A 462 13.33 12.99 9.84
C LEU A 462 12.13 12.82 8.89
N ILE A 463 10.91 12.67 9.43
CA ILE A 463 9.72 12.52 8.59
C ILE A 463 9.37 13.82 7.85
N GLU A 464 9.55 14.98 8.48
CA GLU A 464 9.34 16.31 7.86
C GLU A 464 10.27 16.54 6.67
N LYS A 465 11.58 16.34 6.90
CA LYS A 465 12.61 16.51 5.87
C LYS A 465 12.34 15.60 4.67
N SER A 466 11.87 14.37 4.94
CA SER A 466 11.58 13.38 3.90
C SER A 466 10.38 13.75 3.03
N VAL A 467 9.29 14.22 3.64
CA VAL A 467 8.11 14.69 2.89
C VAL A 467 8.45 15.92 2.06
N ALA A 468 9.19 16.88 2.64
CA ALA A 468 9.57 18.11 1.95
C ALA A 468 10.45 17.84 0.72
N ALA A 469 11.44 16.95 0.84
CA ALA A 469 12.38 16.66 -0.24
C ALA A 469 11.74 15.95 -1.45
N THR A 470 10.63 15.24 -1.22
CA THR A 470 9.94 14.45 -2.24
C THR A 470 8.72 15.16 -2.80
N GLY A 471 8.18 16.16 -2.11
CA GLY A 471 6.96 16.86 -2.52
C GLY A 471 5.70 15.99 -2.41
N ASN A 472 5.70 14.98 -1.53
CA ASN A 472 4.60 14.02 -1.38
C ASN A 472 4.19 13.39 -2.73
N VAL A 473 5.16 13.06 -3.60
CA VAL A 473 4.86 12.48 -4.92
C VAL A 473 4.28 11.06 -4.80
N ARG A 474 4.76 10.30 -3.81
CA ARG A 474 4.41 8.90 -3.50
C ARG A 474 4.49 8.66 -1.99
N PRO A 475 3.88 7.58 -1.46
CA PRO A 475 3.83 7.35 -0.02
C PRO A 475 5.20 7.15 0.65
N ILE A 476 5.29 7.64 1.89
CA ILE A 476 6.39 7.40 2.80
C ILE A 476 5.82 6.76 4.07
N TYR A 477 6.47 5.70 4.54
CA TYR A 477 6.16 5.04 5.80
C TYR A 477 7.27 5.27 6.82
N ALA A 478 6.91 5.60 8.06
CA ALA A 478 7.86 5.86 9.13
C ALA A 478 8.19 4.57 9.89
N GLY A 479 9.46 4.18 9.92
CA GLY A 479 9.93 3.03 10.68
C GLY A 479 10.09 3.36 12.17
N ILE A 480 9.49 2.54 13.02
CA ILE A 480 9.57 2.63 14.47
C ILE A 480 10.44 1.48 14.98
N GLY A 481 11.47 1.83 15.77
CA GLY A 481 12.45 0.89 16.30
C GLY A 481 11.94 0.15 17.54
N SER A 482 10.79 -0.51 17.46
CA SER A 482 10.11 -1.15 18.60
C SER A 482 10.94 -2.25 19.30
N TYR A 483 11.97 -2.79 18.65
CA TYR A 483 12.94 -3.71 19.25
C TYR A 483 13.86 -3.07 20.29
N ARG A 484 14.07 -1.75 20.23
CA ARG A 484 14.95 -1.04 21.17
C ARG A 484 14.31 -1.03 22.55
N GLU A 485 15.10 -1.34 23.57
CA GLU A 485 14.65 -1.26 24.97
C GLU A 485 14.28 0.18 25.36
N THR A 486 15.02 1.16 24.83
CA THR A 486 14.78 2.60 25.05
C THR A 486 13.43 3.06 24.50
N VAL A 487 12.90 2.41 23.46
CA VAL A 487 11.60 2.72 22.88
C VAL A 487 10.52 1.97 23.67
N ASN A 488 10.06 2.61 24.74
CA ASN A 488 8.94 2.11 25.56
C ASN A 488 7.58 2.42 24.91
N THR A 489 6.50 1.96 25.53
CA THR A 489 5.11 2.12 25.07
C THR A 489 4.70 3.58 24.86
N LYS A 490 5.17 4.50 25.72
CA LYS A 490 4.87 5.93 25.61
C LYS A 490 5.55 6.56 24.40
N ILE A 491 6.84 6.28 24.19
CA ILE A 491 7.59 6.80 23.04
C ILE A 491 6.97 6.27 21.75
N MET A 492 6.67 4.96 21.71
CA MET A 492 6.03 4.32 20.57
C MET A 492 4.66 4.94 20.23
N GLU A 493 3.82 5.21 21.23
CA GLU A 493 2.53 5.90 21.03
C GLU A 493 2.73 7.32 20.46
N GLU A 494 3.73 8.06 20.94
CA GLU A 494 4.01 9.43 20.46
C GLU A 494 4.60 9.43 19.05
N GLU A 495 5.56 8.57 18.72
CA GLU A 495 6.08 8.41 17.35
C GLU A 495 4.96 8.06 16.36
N MET A 496 4.09 7.13 16.76
CA MET A 496 2.88 6.81 16.01
C MET A 496 2.06 8.09 15.77
N LYS A 497 1.61 8.78 16.84
CA LYS A 497 0.79 10.00 16.72
C LYS A 497 1.42 11.06 15.81
N GLU A 498 2.73 11.26 15.88
CA GLU A 498 3.44 12.22 15.04
C GLU A 498 3.47 11.81 13.57
N ALA A 499 3.66 10.52 13.28
CA ALA A 499 3.53 9.98 11.93
C ALA A 499 2.10 10.17 11.38
N PHE A 500 1.06 9.87 12.17
CA PHE A 500 -0.34 9.98 11.75
C PHE A 500 -0.80 11.42 11.45
N LYS A 501 -0.25 12.41 12.17
CA LYS A 501 -0.59 13.84 11.95
C LYS A 501 0.06 14.41 10.70
N ARG A 502 1.16 13.80 10.22
CA ARG A 502 1.96 14.37 9.15
C ARG A 502 1.39 14.01 7.78
N GLU A 503 0.97 15.03 7.03
CA GLU A 503 0.68 14.85 5.61
C GLU A 503 1.95 14.37 4.88
N GLY A 504 1.79 13.41 3.97
CA GLY A 504 2.92 12.78 3.27
C GLY A 504 3.44 11.51 3.95
N ILE A 505 3.02 11.25 5.19
CA ILE A 505 3.25 9.98 5.87
C ILE A 505 1.97 9.14 5.84
N TYR A 506 2.08 7.92 5.32
CA TYR A 506 0.94 7.05 5.01
C TYR A 506 0.86 5.84 5.94
N GLY A 507 1.83 5.69 6.83
CA GLY A 507 1.86 4.55 7.72
C GLY A 507 3.06 4.51 8.65
N VAL A 508 3.05 3.52 9.53
CA VAL A 508 4.21 3.14 10.35
C VAL A 508 4.61 1.70 10.09
N VAL A 509 5.90 1.41 10.25
CA VAL A 509 6.45 0.06 10.14
C VAL A 509 7.26 -0.26 11.38
N PHE A 510 6.91 -1.33 12.09
CA PHE A 510 7.58 -1.74 13.32
C PHE A 510 8.73 -2.69 13.01
N PHE A 511 9.95 -2.34 13.42
CA PHE A 511 11.04 -3.29 13.51
C PHE A 511 11.12 -3.77 14.96
N ASN A 512 10.65 -4.99 15.29
CA ASN A 512 10.20 -6.07 14.39
C ASN A 512 9.07 -6.90 15.03
N VAL A 513 8.57 -7.93 14.33
CA VAL A 513 7.51 -8.84 14.81
C VAL A 513 7.86 -9.45 16.18
N ASP A 514 9.08 -9.97 16.37
CA ASP A 514 9.52 -10.54 17.66
C ASP A 514 9.32 -9.56 18.82
N SER A 515 9.62 -8.27 18.61
CA SER A 515 9.44 -7.24 19.64
C SER A 515 7.96 -7.00 20.03
N LEU A 516 7.03 -7.16 19.08
CA LEU A 516 5.60 -7.03 19.32
C LEU A 516 4.99 -8.32 19.91
N LEU A 517 5.59 -9.47 19.65
CA LEU A 517 5.17 -10.75 20.21
C LEU A 517 5.61 -10.93 21.66
N LYS A 518 6.85 -10.54 21.97
CA LYS A 518 7.43 -10.68 23.31
C LYS A 518 6.90 -9.64 24.31
N ASN A 519 6.25 -8.57 23.83
CA ASN A 519 5.75 -7.49 24.66
C ASN A 519 4.29 -7.16 24.32
N ASP A 520 3.38 -7.67 25.15
CA ASP A 520 1.94 -7.47 24.99
C ASP A 520 1.53 -5.99 25.10
N ASP A 521 2.21 -5.21 25.95
CA ASP A 521 1.91 -3.78 26.11
C ASP A 521 2.24 -2.98 24.84
N LYS A 522 3.39 -3.26 24.19
CA LYS A 522 3.74 -2.65 22.91
C LYS A 522 2.70 -2.98 21.84
N ARG A 523 2.24 -4.23 21.78
CA ARG A 523 1.19 -4.65 20.86
C ARG A 523 -0.15 -3.97 21.16
N MET A 524 -0.50 -3.81 22.44
CA MET A 524 -1.69 -3.10 22.89
C MET A 524 -1.63 -1.60 22.54
N VAL A 525 -0.46 -0.97 22.62
CA VAL A 525 -0.26 0.42 22.17
C VAL A 525 -0.57 0.57 20.69
N VAL A 526 -0.14 -0.36 19.83
CA VAL A 526 -0.49 -0.32 18.40
C VAL A 526 -2.00 -0.28 18.23
N LYS A 527 -2.69 -1.24 18.84
CA LYS A 527 -4.16 -1.38 18.77
C LYS A 527 -4.88 -0.12 19.26
N THR A 528 -4.60 0.28 20.49
CA THR A 528 -5.31 1.38 21.15
C THR A 528 -5.03 2.72 20.48
N THR A 529 -3.83 2.94 19.94
CA THR A 529 -3.50 4.15 19.19
C THR A 529 -4.29 4.20 17.88
N LEU A 530 -4.35 3.08 17.13
CA LEU A 530 -5.15 2.99 15.90
C LEU A 530 -6.64 3.21 16.16
N GLU A 531 -7.19 2.62 17.22
CA GLU A 531 -8.58 2.80 17.62
C GLU A 531 -8.89 4.27 17.94
N LYS A 532 -8.08 4.93 18.78
CA LYS A 532 -8.22 6.37 19.10
C LYS A 532 -8.21 7.25 17.85
N LEU A 533 -7.41 6.90 16.86
CA LEU A 533 -7.31 7.67 15.61
C LEU A 533 -8.50 7.46 14.68
N LYS A 534 -9.06 6.24 14.63
CA LYS A 534 -10.33 5.98 13.95
C LYS A 534 -11.48 6.76 14.61
N PHE A 535 -11.53 6.77 15.94
CA PHE A 535 -12.54 7.51 16.69
C PHE A 535 -12.45 9.04 16.51
N LYS A 536 -11.24 9.62 16.37
CA LYS A 536 -11.11 11.04 16.01
C LYS A 536 -11.62 11.35 14.60
N GLY A 537 -11.50 10.42 13.66
CA GLY A 537 -12.08 10.56 12.32
C GLY A 537 -13.62 10.49 12.30
N THR A 538 -14.23 9.81 13.28
CA THR A 538 -15.69 9.67 13.39
C THR A 538 -16.33 10.64 14.39
N ALA A 539 -15.57 11.22 15.34
CA ALA A 539 -16.09 12.16 16.33
C ALA A 539 -16.39 13.56 15.76
N GLU A 540 -15.98 13.85 14.52
CA GLU A 540 -16.42 15.01 13.74
C GLU A 540 -17.67 14.71 12.89
N SER A 541 -18.14 13.45 12.83
CA SER A 541 -19.44 13.09 12.23
C SER A 541 -20.42 12.75 13.34
N THR A 542 -21.21 13.72 13.78
CA THR A 542 -22.34 13.45 14.68
C THR A 542 -23.42 12.64 13.96
N GLU A 543 -23.67 11.46 14.54
CA GLU A 543 -24.90 10.68 14.62
C GLU A 543 -25.41 9.79 13.47
N GLU A 544 -25.74 8.57 13.93
CA GLU A 544 -26.52 7.47 13.36
C GLU A 544 -25.87 6.58 12.29
N GLY A 545 -25.08 5.61 12.77
CA GLY A 545 -24.91 4.34 12.07
C GLY A 545 -26.25 3.61 11.89
N PRO A 546 -26.33 2.63 10.96
CA PRO A 546 -27.59 2.00 10.60
C PRO A 546 -28.26 1.39 11.84
N PRO A 547 -29.60 1.50 11.96
CA PRO A 547 -30.29 1.10 13.17
C PRO A 547 -29.98 -0.38 13.49
N GLU A 548 -29.81 -0.70 14.78
CA GLU A 548 -29.65 -2.07 15.32
C GLU A 548 -30.64 -3.09 14.71
N VAL A 549 -31.74 -2.57 14.18
CA VAL A 549 -32.75 -3.23 13.35
C VAL A 549 -32.16 -4.09 12.22
N LEU A 550 -31.11 -3.67 11.49
CA LEU A 550 -30.52 -4.48 10.40
C LEU A 550 -29.69 -5.68 10.90
N LYS A 551 -28.96 -5.52 12.02
CA LYS A 551 -28.29 -6.64 12.70
C LYS A 551 -29.32 -7.59 13.31
N THR A 552 -30.39 -7.04 13.84
CA THR A 552 -31.53 -7.78 14.39
C THR A 552 -32.24 -8.58 13.30
N TYR A 553 -32.46 -8.05 12.09
CA TYR A 553 -33.07 -8.80 10.99
C TYR A 553 -32.17 -9.91 10.44
N ALA A 554 -30.85 -9.71 10.39
CA ALA A 554 -29.91 -10.76 10.00
C ALA A 554 -29.91 -11.91 11.04
N ILE A 555 -29.91 -11.57 12.32
CA ILE A 555 -29.98 -12.55 13.42
C ILE A 555 -31.34 -13.26 13.44
N ILE A 556 -32.45 -12.53 13.26
CA ILE A 556 -33.80 -13.09 13.14
C ILE A 556 -33.90 -14.01 11.91
N GLY A 557 -33.30 -13.65 10.78
CA GLY A 557 -33.27 -14.48 9.57
C GLY A 557 -32.53 -15.80 9.78
N ILE A 558 -31.39 -15.76 10.48
CA ILE A 558 -30.62 -16.96 10.86
C ILE A 558 -31.40 -17.82 11.86
N LEU A 559 -32.04 -17.20 12.86
CA LEU A 559 -32.89 -17.90 13.84
C LEU A 559 -34.14 -18.51 13.18
N PHE A 560 -34.74 -17.86 12.18
CA PHE A 560 -35.87 -18.42 11.42
C PHE A 560 -35.45 -19.63 10.60
N LEU A 561 -34.27 -19.59 9.96
CA LEU A 561 -33.72 -20.74 9.25
C LEU A 561 -33.44 -21.91 10.18
N LEU A 562 -32.86 -21.66 11.36
CA LEU A 562 -32.61 -22.69 12.36
C LEU A 562 -33.93 -23.27 12.92
N ALA A 563 -34.92 -22.43 13.20
CA ALA A 563 -36.23 -22.85 13.68
C ALA A 563 -37.01 -23.65 12.64
N ALA A 564 -36.97 -23.25 11.36
CA ALA A 564 -37.59 -24.00 10.25
C ALA A 564 -36.93 -25.38 10.08
N THR A 565 -35.60 -25.44 10.24
CA THR A 565 -34.83 -26.70 10.19
C THR A 565 -35.19 -27.61 11.38
N LEU A 566 -35.34 -27.05 12.58
CA LEU A 566 -35.73 -27.78 13.78
C LEU A 566 -37.19 -28.27 13.74
N ALA A 567 -38.11 -27.45 13.23
CA ALA A 567 -39.52 -27.82 13.04
C ALA A 567 -39.68 -28.93 11.99
N PHE A 568 -38.85 -28.91 10.93
CA PHE A 568 -38.80 -29.97 9.94
C PHE A 568 -38.27 -31.29 10.53
N LEU A 569 -37.22 -31.22 11.36
CA LEU A 569 -36.68 -32.38 12.10
C LEU A 569 -37.72 -33.00 13.04
N LEU A 570 -38.49 -32.18 13.78
CA LEU A 570 -39.54 -32.63 14.70
C LEU A 570 -40.77 -33.24 13.98
N LYS A 571 -41.05 -32.82 12.74
CA LYS A 571 -42.12 -33.41 11.91
C LYS A 571 -41.75 -34.79 11.38
N ILE A 572 -40.45 -35.06 11.20
CA ILE A 572 -39.94 -36.36 10.72
C ILE A 572 -39.94 -37.41 11.85
N THR A 573 -39.71 -37.01 13.10
CA THR A 573 -39.67 -37.95 14.25
C THR A 573 -41.05 -38.38 14.75
N LYS A 574 -42.13 -37.62 14.49
CA LYS A 574 -43.51 -37.96 14.92
C LYS A 574 -44.24 -39.00 14.04
N ARG A 575 -43.62 -39.59 13.01
CA ARG A 575 -44.25 -40.56 12.10
C ARG A 575 -43.88 -42.03 12.31
N PHE A 576 -43.38 -42.42 13.49
CA PHE A 576 -43.18 -43.83 13.85
C PHE A 576 -44.32 -44.36 14.74
N PRO A 577 -45.11 -45.36 14.32
CA PRO A 577 -46.06 -46.03 15.19
C PRO A 577 -45.32 -47.00 16.14
N ARG A 578 -45.66 -46.97 17.44
CA ARG A 578 -45.25 -47.98 18.42
C ARG A 578 -45.74 -49.37 17.98
N ARG A 579 -44.81 -50.29 17.67
CA ARG A 579 -45.12 -51.73 17.50
C ARG A 579 -45.38 -52.39 18.86
N ARG A 580 -46.49 -53.13 18.94
CA ARG A 580 -46.88 -54.02 20.04
C ARG A 580 -45.83 -55.11 20.27
N ARG A 581 -45.51 -55.40 21.54
CA ARG A 581 -44.85 -56.65 21.96
C ARG A 581 -45.89 -57.78 22.00
N GLY A 582 -45.62 -58.87 21.29
CA GLY A 582 -46.25 -60.17 21.44
C GLY A 582 -45.18 -61.20 21.80
N SER A 583 -45.55 -62.17 22.64
CA SER A 583 -44.75 -63.23 23.23
C SER A 583 -44.46 -64.41 22.29
N ILE A 584 -43.77 -65.42 22.85
CA ILE A 584 -43.42 -66.78 22.35
C ILE A 584 -41.99 -66.78 21.75
N ARG A 585 -41.00 -67.49 22.30
CA ARG A 585 -40.97 -68.77 23.02
C ARG A 585 -39.86 -68.79 24.07
#